data_AF-A0A1W6YVC4-F1
#
_entry.id   AF-A0A1W6YVC4-F1
#
_cell.length_a   1.000
_cell.length_b   1.000
_cell.length_c   1.000
_cell.angle_alpha   90.00
_cell.angle_beta   90.00
_cell.angle_gamma   90.00
#
_symmetry.space_group_name_H-M   'P 1'
#
loop_
_entity.id
_entity.type
_entity.pdbx_description
1 polymer ?
#
loop_
_entity_poly.entity_id
_entity_poly.type
_entity_poly.pdbx_seq_one_letter_code
_entity_poly.pdbx_strand_id
1 'polypeptide(L)'
;MAAADTLDVYQHGALVGTLFDERPLRFRYAASWLARSDARPLANSLPLQAADHAGEQVHAYFENLLPEGNIRRFLSMRRHATTVFGLLRSVGGDTAGGLSLMPAGEKPREPRYWPTTWQRIAAQLRNEAVPSIYRRWLPASGSRQGT
;
A
#
# COMPACT_ATOMS: atom_id res chain seq x y z
N MET A 1 -6.50 -25.94 -4.49
CA MET A 1 -5.80 -24.77 -5.06
C MET A 1 -6.12 -23.59 -4.17
N ALA A 2 -5.15 -23.11 -3.39
CA ALA A 2 -5.36 -21.90 -2.58
C ALA A 2 -5.71 -20.74 -3.53
N ALA A 3 -6.79 -20.01 -3.24
CA ALA A 3 -7.15 -18.83 -4.02
C ALA A 3 -5.94 -17.86 -3.99
N ALA A 4 -5.56 -17.32 -5.14
CA ALA A 4 -4.49 -16.32 -5.20
C ALA A 4 -4.88 -15.14 -4.31
N ASP A 5 -3.98 -14.75 -3.40
CA ASP A 5 -4.18 -13.56 -2.57
C ASP A 5 -4.22 -12.31 -3.46
N THR A 6 -5.07 -11.36 -3.10
CA THR A 6 -5.31 -10.15 -3.88
C THR A 6 -5.32 -8.90 -3.02
N LEU A 7 -4.94 -7.78 -3.63
CA LEU A 7 -5.05 -6.45 -3.06
C LEU A 7 -5.90 -5.58 -3.99
N ASP A 8 -6.94 -4.97 -3.43
CA ASP A 8 -7.71 -3.94 -4.09
C ASP A 8 -6.96 -2.62 -4.03
N VAL A 9 -6.78 -2.00 -5.20
CA VAL A 9 -6.07 -0.74 -5.37
C VAL A 9 -7.09 0.37 -5.52
N TYR A 10 -7.08 1.31 -4.58
CA TYR A 10 -7.97 2.46 -4.55
C TYR A 10 -7.21 3.76 -4.81
N GLN A 11 -7.87 4.74 -5.42
CA GLN A 11 -7.39 6.11 -5.55
C GLN A 11 -8.51 7.07 -5.15
N HIS A 12 -8.27 7.92 -4.15
CA HIS A 12 -9.29 8.83 -3.60
C HIS A 12 -10.63 8.13 -3.27
N GLY A 13 -10.57 6.89 -2.76
CA GLY A 13 -11.73 6.08 -2.41
C GLY A 13 -12.42 5.35 -3.57
N ALA A 14 -12.02 5.59 -4.81
CA ALA A 14 -12.51 4.84 -5.98
C ALA A 14 -11.65 3.59 -6.25
N LEU A 15 -12.29 2.46 -6.53
CA LEU A 15 -11.59 1.23 -6.88
C LEU A 15 -11.00 1.36 -8.30
N VAL A 16 -9.68 1.35 -8.39
CA VAL A 16 -8.93 1.41 -9.64
C VAL A 16 -8.77 0.04 -10.26
N GLY A 17 -8.51 -0.98 -9.42
CA GLY A 17 -8.27 -2.34 -9.89
C GLY A 17 -7.84 -3.29 -8.80
N THR A 18 -7.41 -4.47 -9.20
CA THR A 18 -6.97 -5.54 -8.30
C THR A 18 -5.58 -6.02 -8.71
N LEU A 19 -4.68 -6.11 -7.74
CA LEU A 19 -3.36 -6.71 -7.84
C LEU A 19 -3.43 -8.15 -7.33
N PHE A 20 -2.86 -9.08 -8.08
CA PHE A 20 -2.87 -10.52 -7.78
C PHE A 20 -1.46 -10.98 -7.44
N ASP A 21 -1.32 -11.76 -6.36
CA ASP A 21 -0.05 -12.40 -5.96
C ASP A 21 0.26 -13.62 -6.85
N GLU A 22 0.46 -13.35 -8.13
CA GLU A 22 0.83 -14.33 -9.13
C GLU A 22 2.28 -14.11 -9.57
N ARG A 23 2.86 -15.12 -10.23
CA ARG A 23 4.20 -15.01 -10.84
C ARG A 23 4.07 -15.27 -12.35
N PRO A 24 4.25 -14.26 -13.20
CA PRO A 24 4.57 -12.86 -12.87
C PRO A 24 3.41 -12.13 -12.16
N LEU A 25 3.75 -11.04 -11.44
CA LEU A 25 2.76 -10.20 -10.75
C LEU A 25 1.76 -9.67 -11.77
N ARG A 26 0.47 -9.74 -11.44
CA ARG A 26 -0.63 -9.41 -12.36
C ARG A 26 -1.53 -8.34 -11.78
N PHE A 27 -1.92 -7.37 -12.61
CA PHE A 27 -2.82 -6.30 -12.26
C PHE A 27 -3.95 -6.20 -13.28
N ARG A 28 -5.18 -6.00 -12.80
CA ARG A 28 -6.36 -5.78 -13.65
C ARG A 28 -7.09 -4.52 -13.22
N TYR A 29 -7.37 -3.63 -14.17
CA TYR A 29 -8.24 -2.49 -13.92
C TYR A 29 -9.68 -2.94 -13.61
N ALA A 30 -10.32 -2.26 -12.67
CA ALA A 30 -11.73 -2.47 -12.39
C ALA A 30 -12.57 -1.96 -13.57
N ALA A 31 -13.60 -2.70 -13.96
CA ALA A 31 -14.52 -2.26 -15.01
C ALA A 31 -15.16 -0.90 -14.67
N SER A 32 -15.45 -0.66 -13.38
CA SER A 32 -15.94 0.62 -12.87
C SER A 32 -14.97 1.78 -13.08
N TRP A 33 -13.66 1.53 -13.09
CA TRP A 33 -12.66 2.55 -13.36
C TRP A 33 -12.58 2.85 -14.86
N LEU A 34 -12.52 1.80 -15.69
CA LEU A 34 -12.46 1.92 -17.15
C LEU A 34 -13.69 2.62 -17.75
N ALA A 35 -14.85 2.52 -17.11
CA ALA A 35 -16.08 3.16 -17.56
C ALA A 35 -16.15 4.67 -17.26
N ARG A 36 -15.20 5.23 -16.49
CA ARG A 36 -15.23 6.65 -16.13
C ARG A 36 -14.69 7.51 -17.28
N SER A 37 -15.36 8.63 -17.53
CA SER A 37 -14.89 9.63 -18.51
C SER A 37 -13.59 10.33 -18.10
N ASP A 38 -13.29 10.35 -16.79
CA ASP A 38 -12.09 10.95 -16.21
C ASP A 38 -11.03 9.92 -15.81
N ALA A 39 -11.19 8.65 -16.20
CA ALA A 39 -10.25 7.59 -15.89
C ALA A 39 -8.85 7.95 -16.37
N ARG A 40 -7.85 7.71 -15.52
CA ARG A 40 -6.44 7.88 -15.87
C ARG A 40 -5.68 6.57 -15.65
N PRO A 41 -4.70 6.25 -16.51
CA PRO A 41 -3.81 5.12 -16.26
C PRO A 41 -2.97 5.39 -15.01
N LEU A 42 -2.66 4.31 -14.27
CA LEU A 42 -1.77 4.36 -13.11
C LEU A 42 -0.34 4.79 -13.48
N ALA A 43 0.11 4.39 -14.66
CA ALA A 43 1.39 4.75 -15.25
C ALA A 43 1.32 4.65 -16.78
N ASN A 44 2.25 5.30 -17.48
CA ASN A 44 2.35 5.19 -18.94
C ASN A 44 2.59 3.73 -19.40
N SER A 45 3.25 2.91 -18.58
CA SER A 45 3.46 1.48 -18.82
C SER A 45 2.27 0.59 -18.46
N LEU A 46 1.23 1.15 -17.85
CA LEU A 46 -0.01 0.46 -17.46
C LEU A 46 -1.21 1.20 -18.10
N PRO A 47 -1.35 1.19 -19.43
CA PRO A 47 -2.43 1.89 -20.12
C PRO A 47 -3.81 1.35 -19.72
N LEU A 48 -4.85 2.17 -19.82
CA LEU A 48 -6.23 1.76 -19.53
C LEU A 48 -6.71 0.72 -20.54
N GLN A 49 -6.88 -0.52 -20.09
CA GLN A 49 -7.44 -1.61 -20.88
C GLN A 49 -8.14 -2.64 -19.99
N ALA A 50 -9.07 -3.40 -20.58
CA ALA A 50 -9.78 -4.47 -19.87
C ALA A 50 -8.93 -5.73 -19.69
N ALA A 51 -7.91 -5.92 -20.54
CA ALA A 51 -6.98 -7.03 -20.45
C ALA A 51 -6.04 -6.88 -19.25
N ASP A 52 -5.60 -8.01 -18.71
CA ASP A 52 -4.68 -8.03 -17.57
C ASP A 52 -3.29 -7.49 -17.98
N HIS A 53 -2.69 -6.72 -17.08
CA HIS A 53 -1.26 -6.41 -17.13
C HIS A 53 -0.52 -7.44 -16.31
N ALA A 54 0.60 -7.95 -16.82
CA ALA A 54 1.48 -8.82 -16.05
C ALA A 54 2.95 -8.52 -16.39
N GLY A 55 3.85 -8.99 -15.54
CA GLY A 55 5.29 -8.94 -15.80
C GLY A 55 6.01 -7.78 -15.12
N GLU A 56 7.16 -7.43 -15.69
CA GLU A 56 8.12 -6.50 -15.10
C GLU A 56 7.55 -5.08 -14.95
N GLN A 57 6.77 -4.60 -15.91
CA GLN A 57 6.09 -3.30 -15.83
C GLN A 57 5.13 -3.17 -14.64
N VAL A 58 4.41 -4.25 -14.28
CA VAL A 58 3.55 -4.27 -13.08
C VAL A 58 4.43 -4.28 -11.85
N HIS A 59 5.45 -5.15 -11.82
CA HIS A 59 6.37 -5.25 -10.71
C HIS A 59 7.05 -3.92 -10.40
N ALA A 60 7.64 -3.26 -11.40
CA ALA A 60 8.34 -1.98 -11.26
C ALA A 60 7.41 -0.88 -10.73
N TYR A 61 6.18 -0.78 -11.25
CA TYR A 61 5.21 0.20 -10.77
C TYR A 61 4.90 0.01 -9.28
N PHE A 62 4.52 -1.21 -8.90
CA PHE A 62 4.09 -1.52 -7.54
C PHE A 62 5.26 -1.55 -6.54
N GLU A 63 6.48 -1.88 -6.99
CA GLU A 63 7.68 -1.74 -6.18
C GLU A 63 7.98 -0.29 -5.81
N ASN A 64 7.75 0.66 -6.73
CA ASN A 64 7.93 2.10 -6.48
C ASN A 64 6.93 2.68 -5.48
N LEU A 65 5.90 1.93 -5.09
CA LEU A 65 4.98 2.32 -4.01
C LEU A 65 5.51 1.93 -2.63
N LEU A 66 6.55 1.09 -2.57
CA LEU A 66 7.14 0.68 -1.30
C LEU A 66 7.98 1.82 -0.70
N PRO A 67 8.01 1.96 0.63
CA PRO A 67 8.91 2.89 1.28
C PRO A 67 10.36 2.57 0.92
N GLU A 68 11.19 3.59 0.68
CA GLU A 68 12.60 3.41 0.39
C GLU A 68 13.48 3.25 1.65
N GLY A 69 14.74 2.87 1.42
CA GLY A 69 15.80 2.90 2.44
C GLY A 69 15.57 1.97 3.65
N ASN A 70 15.88 2.49 4.84
CA ASN A 70 15.87 1.70 6.08
C ASN A 70 14.47 1.17 6.44
N ILE A 71 13.40 1.83 5.98
CA ILE A 71 12.02 1.42 6.22
C ILE A 71 11.70 0.14 5.43
N ARG A 72 12.16 0.04 4.17
CA ARG A 72 12.03 -1.20 3.37
C ARG A 72 12.69 -2.38 4.08
N ARG A 73 13.95 -2.21 4.49
CA ARG A 73 14.74 -3.24 5.16
C ARG A 73 14.08 -3.67 6.47
N PHE A 74 13.58 -2.72 7.26
CA PHE A 74 12.84 -3.00 8.49
C PHE A 74 11.58 -3.83 8.24
N LEU A 75 10.77 -3.45 7.24
CA LEU A 75 9.55 -4.18 6.88
C LEU A 75 9.85 -5.61 6.42
N SER A 76 10.85 -5.79 5.55
CA SER A 76 11.28 -7.11 5.07
C SER A 76 11.74 -8.02 6.23
N MET A 77 12.53 -7.50 7.16
CA MET A 77 13.03 -8.28 8.30
C MET A 77 11.93 -8.63 9.32
N ARG A 78 11.00 -7.70 9.61
CA ARG A 78 9.96 -7.92 10.63
C ARG A 78 8.74 -8.70 10.15
N ARG A 79 8.45 -8.70 8.85
CA ARG A 79 7.24 -9.34 8.29
C ARG A 79 7.53 -10.61 7.53
N HIS A 80 8.80 -11.02 7.43
CA HIS A 80 9.25 -12.18 6.64
C HIS A 80 8.74 -12.16 5.19
N ALA A 81 8.38 -10.97 4.68
CA ALA A 81 7.89 -10.77 3.33
C ALA A 81 9.04 -10.28 2.46
N THR A 82 9.34 -11.04 1.41
CA THR A 82 10.42 -10.72 0.46
C THR A 82 9.89 -10.36 -0.92
N THR A 83 8.61 -10.62 -1.20
CA THR A 83 7.96 -10.26 -2.46
C THR A 83 7.37 -8.85 -2.39
N VAL A 84 7.31 -8.16 -3.54
CA VAL A 84 6.65 -6.85 -3.64
C VAL A 84 5.22 -6.90 -3.15
N PHE A 85 4.45 -7.93 -3.55
CA PHE A 85 3.09 -8.14 -3.07
C PHE A 85 3.01 -8.27 -1.54
N GLY A 86 3.84 -9.13 -0.94
CA GLY A 86 3.84 -9.34 0.51
C GLY A 86 4.22 -8.08 1.28
N LEU A 87 5.17 -7.30 0.76
CA LEU A 87 5.54 -6.01 1.33
C LEU A 87 4.40 -4.99 1.21
N LEU A 88 3.74 -4.88 0.06
CA LEU A 88 2.60 -3.99 -0.13
C LEU A 88 1.43 -4.36 0.77
N ARG A 89 1.10 -5.65 0.87
CA ARG A 89 0.10 -6.17 1.81
C ARG A 89 0.43 -5.81 3.26
N SER A 90 1.72 -5.81 3.62
CA SER A 90 2.17 -5.49 4.98
C SER A 90 2.19 -3.99 5.31
N VAL A 91 2.32 -3.13 4.30
CA VAL A 91 2.30 -1.66 4.44
C VAL A 91 0.87 -1.13 4.37
N GLY A 92 -0.01 -1.83 3.62
CA GLY A 92 -1.46 -1.66 3.46
C GLY A 92 -2.04 -0.37 4.00
N GLY A 93 -2.34 0.60 3.14
CA GLY A 93 -2.71 1.94 3.57
C GLY A 93 -2.39 2.96 2.49
N ASP A 94 -2.07 4.18 2.90
CA ASP A 94 -1.67 5.28 2.02
C ASP A 94 -0.24 5.05 1.50
N THR A 95 -0.10 4.85 0.19
CA THR A 95 1.20 4.78 -0.49
C THR A 95 1.49 6.08 -1.25
N ALA A 96 2.70 6.19 -1.81
CA ALA A 96 3.00 7.27 -2.75
C ALA A 96 1.93 7.36 -3.85
N GLY A 97 1.61 8.59 -4.29
CA GLY A 97 0.64 8.83 -5.36
C GLY A 97 -0.84 8.83 -4.95
N GLY A 98 -1.15 8.76 -3.64
CA GLY A 98 -2.54 8.79 -3.14
C GLY A 98 -3.30 7.49 -3.42
N LEU A 99 -2.57 6.40 -3.57
CA LEU A 99 -3.12 5.06 -3.70
C LEU A 99 -3.30 4.42 -2.33
N SER A 100 -4.34 3.61 -2.20
CA SER A 100 -4.57 2.77 -1.05
C SER A 100 -4.68 1.30 -1.46
N LEU A 101 -3.78 0.45 -0.97
CA LEU A 101 -3.82 -0.99 -1.22
C LEU A 101 -4.45 -1.71 -0.02
N MET A 102 -5.61 -2.31 -0.23
CA MET A 102 -6.39 -3.00 0.80
C MET A 102 -6.48 -4.49 0.49
N PRO A 103 -6.52 -5.39 1.49
CA PRO A 103 -6.94 -6.77 1.26
C PRO A 103 -8.31 -6.82 0.56
N ALA A 104 -8.52 -7.83 -0.29
CA ALA A 104 -9.77 -7.95 -1.02
C ALA A 104 -11.01 -7.91 -0.11
N GLY A 105 -11.97 -7.06 -0.47
CA GLY A 105 -13.20 -6.85 0.30
C GLY A 105 -13.09 -5.80 1.42
N GLU A 106 -11.90 -5.25 1.68
CA GLU A 106 -11.72 -4.09 2.55
C GLU A 106 -11.76 -2.78 1.74
N LYS A 107 -12.27 -1.71 2.37
CA LYS A 107 -12.33 -0.37 1.77
C LYS A 107 -11.45 0.60 2.55
N PRO A 108 -10.83 1.58 1.87
CA PRO A 108 -10.13 2.66 2.56
C PRO A 108 -11.09 3.38 3.51
N ARG A 109 -10.61 3.66 4.72
CA ARG A 109 -11.35 4.51 5.68
C ARG A 109 -11.25 5.96 5.26
N GLU A 110 -12.28 6.74 5.57
CA GLU A 110 -12.23 8.18 5.37
C GLU A 110 -11.07 8.81 6.17
N PRO A 111 -10.34 9.78 5.58
CA PRO A 111 -9.24 10.43 6.26
C PRO A 111 -9.76 11.22 7.46
N ARG A 112 -9.13 11.00 8.62
CA ARG A 112 -9.45 11.71 9.86
C ARG A 112 -8.30 12.61 10.27
N TYR A 113 -8.53 13.91 10.22
CA TYR A 113 -7.57 14.93 10.63
C TYR A 113 -7.76 15.31 12.10
N TRP A 114 -6.67 15.65 12.77
CA TRP A 114 -6.67 16.10 14.15
C TRP A 114 -5.87 17.40 14.25
N PRO A 115 -6.38 18.44 14.93
CA PRO A 115 -5.59 19.64 15.20
C PRO A 115 -4.29 19.26 15.93
N THR A 116 -3.16 19.80 15.47
CA THR A 116 -1.84 19.57 16.07
C THR A 116 -1.06 20.86 16.17
N THR A 117 -0.03 20.88 17.01
CA THR A 117 0.89 22.02 17.15
C THR A 117 2.26 21.66 16.62
N TRP A 118 3.05 22.67 16.22
CA TRP A 118 4.43 22.47 15.80
C TRP A 118 5.29 21.83 16.90
N GLN A 119 5.03 22.14 18.17
CA GLN A 119 5.70 21.49 19.29
C GLN A 119 5.44 19.98 19.34
N ARG A 120 4.19 19.57 19.09
CA ARG A 120 3.81 18.15 19.04
C ARG A 120 4.45 17.44 17.85
N ILE A 121 4.48 18.07 16.67
CA ILE A 121 5.19 17.53 15.49
C ILE A 121 6.68 17.37 15.81
N ALA A 122 7.32 18.39 16.39
CA ALA A 122 8.75 18.37 16.69
C ALA A 122 9.11 17.32 17.77
N ALA A 123 8.30 17.18 18.83
CA ALA A 123 8.47 16.14 19.83
C ALA A 123 8.33 14.74 19.22
N GLN A 124 7.42 14.61 18.27
CA GLN A 124 7.12 13.37 17.60
C GLN A 124 8.25 12.95 16.65
N LEU A 125 8.79 13.87 15.85
CA LEU A 125 9.95 13.61 14.99
C LEU A 125 11.22 13.27 15.78
N ARG A 126 11.44 13.90 16.93
CA ARG A 126 12.61 13.61 17.79
C ARG A 126 12.59 12.21 18.42
N ASN A 127 11.39 11.69 18.69
CA ASN A 127 11.20 10.40 19.36
C ASN A 127 10.93 9.23 18.41
N GLU A 128 10.87 9.46 17.10
CA GLU A 128 10.48 8.43 16.12
C GLU A 128 11.65 8.00 15.23
N ALA A 129 12.16 6.79 15.47
CA ALA A 129 13.03 6.09 14.52
C ALA A 129 12.27 5.61 13.26
N VAL A 130 10.93 5.59 13.31
CA VAL A 130 10.04 5.18 12.22
C VAL A 130 8.88 6.19 12.13
N PRO A 131 8.59 6.79 10.96
CA PRO A 131 7.53 7.79 10.82
C PRO A 131 6.15 7.33 11.31
N SER A 132 5.39 8.27 11.88
CA SER A 132 4.09 8.01 12.52
C SER A 132 3.00 7.39 11.66
N ILE A 133 3.07 7.60 10.34
CA ILE A 133 2.19 6.97 9.35
C ILE A 133 2.31 5.44 9.40
N TYR A 134 3.44 4.92 9.89
CA TYR A 134 3.66 3.49 10.06
C TYR A 134 3.23 2.96 11.44
N ARG A 135 2.84 3.84 12.37
CA ARG A 135 2.57 3.49 13.78
C ARG A 135 1.32 2.65 13.98
N ARG A 136 0.31 2.82 13.12
CA ARG A 136 -0.89 1.96 13.08
C ARG A 136 -0.55 0.49 12.79
N TRP A 137 0.60 0.23 12.17
CA TRP A 137 1.04 -1.08 11.70
C TRP A 137 2.11 -1.70 12.60
N LEU A 138 2.44 -1.05 13.73
CA LEU A 138 3.23 -1.63 14.81
C LEU A 138 2.28 -2.40 15.73
N PRO A 139 2.62 -3.62 16.19
CA PRO A 139 1.88 -4.24 17.27
C PRO A 139 1.89 -3.29 18.47
N ALA A 140 0.79 -3.24 19.23
CA ALA A 140 0.74 -2.50 20.48
C ALA A 140 2.01 -2.82 21.26
N SER A 141 2.81 -1.80 21.58
CA SER A 141 4.02 -1.97 22.36
C SER A 141 3.62 -2.58 23.69
N GLY A 142 3.75 -3.90 23.81
CA GLY A 142 3.57 -4.62 25.05
C GLY A 142 4.49 -3.96 26.06
N SER A 143 3.89 -3.27 27.02
CA SER A 143 4.56 -2.86 28.23
C SER A 143 5.17 -4.10 28.87
N ARG A 144 6.47 -4.30 28.70
CA ARG A 144 7.24 -5.12 29.63
C ARG A 144 7.28 -4.33 30.94
N GLN A 145 6.26 -4.53 31.76
CA GLN A 145 6.39 -4.35 33.19
C GLN A 145 6.95 -5.63 33.80
N GLY A 146 7.97 -5.46 34.63
CA GLY A 146 8.30 -6.39 35.72
C GLY A 146 9.18 -7.58 35.34
N THR A 147 10.45 -7.50 35.70
CA THR A 147 10.91 -8.13 36.95
C THR A 147 12.12 -7.39 37.48
#